data_AF-A0A7V4KPU1-F1
#
_entry.id   AF-A0A7V4KPU1-F1
#
_cell.length_a   1.000
_cell.length_b   1.000
_cell.length_c   1.000
_cell.angle_alpha   90.00
_cell.angle_beta   90.00
_cell.angle_gamma   90.00
#
_symmetry.space_group_name_H-M   'P 1'
#
loop_
_entity.id
_entity.type
_entity.pdbx_description
1 polymer ?
#
loop_
_entity_poly.entity_id
_entity_poly.type
_entity_poly.pdbx_seq_one_letter_code
_entity_poly.pdbx_strand_id
1 'polypeptide(L)'
;MLGGLIRFSTRHRGVVIALGFVVLLWGLSTVARARLDIFPEFAPPQVSIQTEAPGLAPEQVELLVTKPIEDVIVGVRDLRLVRSQSIQGLSVVTAYLGQGADVY
;
A
#
# COMPACT_ATOMS: atom_id res chain seq x y z
N MET A 1 18.91 -35.72 -23.21
CA MET A 1 17.82 -34.73 -23.07
C MET A 1 18.26 -33.34 -23.58
N LEU A 2 19.23 -32.67 -22.95
CA LEU A 2 19.77 -31.37 -23.41
C LEU A 2 20.30 -31.36 -24.85
N GLY A 3 21.05 -32.40 -25.26
CA GLY A 3 21.57 -32.49 -26.63
C GLY A 3 20.47 -32.60 -27.71
N GLY A 4 19.27 -33.06 -27.36
CA GLY A 4 18.11 -33.09 -28.26
C GLY A 4 17.52 -31.69 -28.45
N LEU A 5 17.40 -30.93 -27.35
CA LEU A 5 16.91 -29.55 -27.37
C LEU A 5 17.85 -28.63 -28.14
N ILE A 6 19.16 -28.75 -27.94
CA ILE A 6 20.16 -27.96 -28.67
C ILE A 6 20.04 -28.23 -30.17
N ARG A 7 19.99 -29.50 -30.58
CA ARG A 7 19.88 -29.89 -31.99
C ARG A 7 18.58 -29.38 -32.62
N PHE A 8 17.48 -29.41 -31.87
CA PHE A 8 16.19 -28.86 -32.30
C PHE A 8 16.26 -27.34 -32.50
N SER A 9 16.88 -26.63 -31.56
CA SER A 9 17.08 -25.17 -31.62
C SER A 9 17.98 -24.76 -32.78
N THR A 10 19.07 -25.50 -33.06
CA THR A 10 19.97 -25.20 -34.19
C THR A 10 19.32 -25.54 -35.54
N ARG A 11 18.51 -26.61 -35.59
CA ARG A 11 17.74 -27.00 -36.79
C ARG A 11 16.68 -25.96 -37.16
N HIS A 12 15.99 -25.39 -36.17
CA HIS A 12 14.94 -24.38 -36.35
C HIS A 12 15.41 -22.97 -35.96
N ARG A 13 16.65 -22.61 -36.31
CA ARG A 13 17.27 -21.33 -35.94
C ARG A 13 16.41 -20.09 -36.24
N GLY A 14 15.66 -20.09 -37.35
CA GLY A 14 14.77 -18.99 -37.71
C GLY A 14 13.61 -18.81 -36.72
N VAL A 15 13.01 -19.92 -36.27
CA VAL A 15 11.92 -19.91 -35.27
C VAL A 15 12.44 -19.42 -33.93
N VAL A 16 13.64 -19.86 -33.52
CA VAL A 16 14.28 -19.43 -32.27
C VAL A 16 14.59 -17.92 -32.31
N ILE A 17 15.11 -17.41 -33.43
CA ILE A 17 15.38 -15.97 -33.59
C ILE A 17 14.08 -15.17 -33.56
N ALA A 18 13.03 -15.61 -34.26
CA ALA A 18 11.72 -14.94 -34.25
C ALA A 18 11.13 -14.88 -32.84
N LEU A 19 11.17 -15.98 -32.09
CA LEU A 19 10.77 -16.02 -30.68
C LEU A 19 11.61 -15.07 -29.82
N GLY A 20 12.93 -15.00 -30.06
CA GLY A 20 13.81 -14.04 -29.42
C GLY A 20 13.37 -12.59 -29.66
N PHE A 21 13.02 -12.23 -30.89
CA PHE A 21 12.51 -10.89 -31.21
C PHE A 21 11.17 -10.60 -30.52
N VAL A 22 10.25 -11.56 -30.47
CA VAL A 22 8.98 -11.40 -29.75
C VAL A 22 9.22 -11.13 -28.27
N VAL A 23 10.09 -11.90 -27.62
CA VAL A 23 10.46 -11.70 -26.20
C VAL A 23 11.13 -10.34 -26.01
N LEU A 24 12.01 -9.93 -26.91
CA LEU A 24 12.72 -8.64 -26.84
C LEU A 24 11.73 -7.48 -26.93
N LEU A 25 10.84 -7.48 -27.93
CA LEU A 25 9.82 -6.44 -28.11
C LEU A 25 8.87 -6.37 -26.91
N TRP A 26 8.46 -7.53 -26.38
CA TRP A 26 7.61 -7.59 -25.20
C TRP A 26 8.34 -7.07 -23.96
N GLY A 27 9.61 -7.45 -23.77
CA GLY A 27 10.47 -6.95 -22.70
C GLY A 27 10.63 -5.43 -22.75
N LEU A 28 10.93 -4.87 -23.93
CA LEU A 28 11.04 -3.42 -24.13
C LEU A 28 9.74 -2.69 -23.77
N SER A 29 8.61 -3.22 -24.24
CA SER A 29 7.28 -2.69 -23.96
C SER A 29 6.96 -2.72 -22.46
N THR A 30 7.41 -3.75 -21.75
CA THR A 30 7.21 -3.94 -20.31
C THR A 30 8.07 -3.00 -19.50
N VAL A 31 9.36 -2.87 -19.84
CA VAL A 31 10.28 -1.92 -19.19
C VAL A 31 9.82 -0.48 -19.40
N ALA A 32 9.37 -0.13 -20.61
CA ALA A 32 8.84 1.22 -20.90
C ALA A 32 7.57 1.57 -20.11
N ARG A 33 6.80 0.57 -19.67
CA ARG A 33 5.58 0.76 -18.85
C ARG A 33 5.79 0.48 -17.36
N ALA A 34 6.95 -0.03 -16.96
CA ALA A 34 7.21 -0.34 -15.57
C ALA A 34 7.17 0.94 -14.75
N ARG A 35 6.36 0.96 -13.69
CA ARG A 35 6.34 2.07 -12.76
C ARG A 35 7.67 2.06 -12.00
N LEU A 36 8.48 3.08 -12.22
CA LEU A 36 9.68 3.30 -11.44
C LEU A 36 9.23 3.88 -10.10
N ASP A 37 9.25 3.06 -9.06
CA ASP A 37 9.08 3.54 -7.70
C ASP A 37 10.46 3.63 -7.04
N ILE A 38 10.81 4.83 -6.60
CA ILE A 38 12.12 5.14 -6.01
C ILE A 38 12.10 4.81 -4.50
N PHE A 39 10.91 4.74 -3.90
CA PHE A 39 10.74 4.46 -2.49
C PHE A 39 9.74 3.32 -2.35
N PRO A 40 10.17 2.10 -1.94
CA PRO A 40 9.20 1.11 -1.55
C PRO A 40 8.35 1.68 -0.39
N GLU A 41 7.08 1.32 -0.37
CA GLU A 41 6.15 1.84 0.62
C GLU A 41 6.52 1.30 2.02
N PHE A 42 7.23 2.11 2.80
CA PHE A 42 7.61 1.78 4.18
C PHE A 42 6.56 2.20 5.20
N ALA A 43 5.60 3.04 4.79
CA ALA A 43 4.58 3.56 5.68
C ALA A 43 3.62 2.42 6.06
N PRO A 44 3.39 2.18 7.37
CA PRO A 44 2.34 1.26 7.77
C PRO A 44 0.98 1.79 7.29
N PRO A 45 0.03 0.90 6.94
CA PRO A 45 -1.33 1.31 6.63
C PRO A 45 -1.93 2.07 7.82
N GLN A 46 -2.50 3.24 7.56
CA GLN A 46 -3.08 4.09 8.60
C GLN A 46 -4.38 4.75 8.12
N VAL A 47 -5.30 4.93 9.05
CA VAL A 47 -6.57 5.65 8.84
C VAL A 47 -6.58 6.85 9.76
N SER A 48 -6.86 8.04 9.21
CA SER A 48 -7.00 9.27 9.97
C SER A 48 -8.47 9.70 10.00
N ILE A 49 -9.01 9.87 11.21
CA ILE A 49 -10.35 10.34 11.49
C ILE A 49 -10.22 11.75 12.05
N GLN A 50 -10.76 12.72 11.32
CA GLN A 50 -10.77 14.11 11.74
C GLN A 50 -12.20 14.52 12.06
N THR A 51 -12.40 15.12 13.22
CA THR A 51 -13.72 15.52 13.69
C THR A 51 -13.66 16.97 14.18
N GLU A 52 -14.37 17.85 13.48
CA GLU A 52 -14.49 19.26 13.83
C GLU A 52 -15.54 19.43 14.93
N ALA A 53 -15.17 20.14 15.99
CA ALA A 53 -16.03 20.42 17.14
C ALA A 53 -15.92 21.89 17.56
N PRO A 54 -16.27 22.84 16.67
CA PRO A 54 -16.05 24.26 16.87
C PRO A 54 -16.71 24.77 18.16
N GLY A 55 -15.99 25.61 18.89
CA GLY A 55 -16.46 26.19 20.14
C GLY A 55 -16.14 25.37 21.40
N LEU A 56 -15.63 24.14 21.26
CA LEU A 56 -15.13 23.36 22.39
C LEU A 56 -13.67 23.71 22.72
N ALA A 57 -13.38 23.81 24.02
CA ALA A 57 -12.01 23.86 24.52
C ALA A 57 -11.29 22.52 24.29
N PRO A 58 -9.95 22.47 24.19
CA PRO A 58 -9.20 21.23 23.96
C PRO A 58 -9.57 20.08 24.92
N GLU A 59 -9.80 20.39 26.19
CA GLU A 59 -10.18 19.41 27.21
C GLU A 59 -11.58 18.83 26.97
N GLN A 60 -12.49 19.67 26.47
CA GLN A 60 -13.83 19.25 26.10
C GLN A 60 -13.82 18.42 24.80
N VAL A 61 -12.97 18.77 23.84
CA VAL A 61 -12.76 17.97 22.62
C VAL A 61 -12.23 16.58 22.99
N GLU A 62 -11.25 16.50 23.88
CA GLU A 62 -10.71 15.22 24.35
C GLU A 62 -11.81 14.34 24.97
N LEU A 63 -12.57 14.88 25.93
CA LEU A 63 -13.56 14.11 26.69
C LEU A 63 -14.82 13.77 25.88
N LEU A 64 -15.30 14.69 25.05
CA LEU A 64 -16.60 14.56 24.38
C LEU A 64 -16.50 14.01 22.97
N VAL A 65 -15.32 14.07 22.34
CA VAL A 65 -15.13 13.69 20.94
C VAL A 65 -14.06 12.63 20.81
N THR A 66 -12.82 12.93 21.23
CA THR A 66 -11.68 12.05 21.01
C THR A 66 -11.81 10.73 21.76
N LYS A 67 -12.12 10.77 23.07
CA LYS A 67 -12.28 9.57 23.91
C LYS A 67 -13.34 8.60 23.41
N PRO A 68 -14.58 9.04 23.09
CA PRO A 68 -15.58 8.16 22.49
C PRO A 68 -15.12 7.52 21.16
N ILE A 69 -14.40 8.27 20.33
CA ILE A 69 -13.87 7.75 19.05
C ILE A 69 -12.80 6.69 19.32
N GLU A 70 -11.88 6.93 20.26
CA GLU A 70 -10.87 5.95 20.66
C GLU A 70 -11.52 4.65 21.17
N ASP A 71 -12.49 4.75 22.08
CA ASP A 71 -13.14 3.60 22.71
C ASP A 71 -13.82 2.69 21.68
N VAL A 72 -14.40 3.26 20.62
CA VAL A 72 -15.01 2.49 19.53
C VAL A 72 -13.95 1.85 18.61
N ILE A 73 -12.84 2.53 18.35
CA ILE A 73 -11.80 2.07 17.42
C ILE A 73 -10.98 0.93 18.01
N VAL A 74 -10.84 0.82 19.34
CA VAL A 74 -10.06 -0.26 19.99
C VAL A 74 -10.52 -1.67 19.55
N GLY A 75 -11.78 -1.84 19.14
CA GLY A 75 -12.31 -3.12 18.65
C GLY A 75 -11.97 -3.45 17.18
N VAL A 76 -11.31 -2.55 16.45
CA VAL A 76 -10.98 -2.75 15.03
C VAL A 76 -9.93 -3.84 14.86
N ARG A 77 -10.18 -4.76 13.94
CA ARG A 77 -9.26 -5.86 13.62
C ARG A 77 -7.96 -5.32 13.03
N ASP A 78 -6.85 -5.95 13.39
CA ASP A 78 -5.50 -5.60 12.93
C ASP A 78 -5.01 -4.20 13.33
N LEU A 79 -5.67 -3.55 14.30
CA LEU A 79 -5.20 -2.32 14.92
C LEU A 79 -3.93 -2.57 15.76
N ARG A 80 -2.87 -1.79 15.51
CA ARG A 80 -1.61 -1.86 16.27
C ARG A 80 -1.38 -0.70 17.22
N LEU A 81 -1.70 0.51 16.77
CA LEU A 81 -1.46 1.72 17.53
C LEU A 81 -2.53 2.75 17.21
N VAL A 82 -3.05 3.42 18.24
CA VAL A 82 -3.88 4.61 18.09
C VAL A 82 -3.10 5.80 18.59
N ARG A 83 -3.09 6.88 17.83
CA ARG A 83 -2.59 8.19 18.24
C ARG A 83 -3.67 9.22 18.05
N SER A 84 -3.95 9.99 19.08
CA SER A 84 -4.94 11.05 19.05
C SER A 84 -4.30 12.39 19.38
N GLN A 85 -4.90 13.44 18.84
CA GLN A 85 -4.56 14.82 19.15
C GLN A 85 -5.84 15.64 19.22
N SER A 86 -6.03 16.28 20.37
CA SER A 86 -7.17 17.16 20.64
C SER A 86 -6.68 18.59 20.73
N ILE A 87 -7.13 19.44 19.82
CA ILE A 87 -6.88 20.89 19.85
C ILE A 87 -8.23 21.63 19.89
N GLN A 88 -8.18 22.94 20.10
CA GLN A 88 -9.41 23.74 20.15
C GLN A 88 -10.20 23.57 18.85
N GLY A 89 -11.43 23.09 18.97
CA GLY A 89 -12.32 22.91 17.83
C GLY A 89 -12.02 21.72 16.92
N LEU A 90 -11.03 20.88 17.19
CA LEU A 90 -10.65 19.76 16.30
C LEU A 90 -10.07 18.57 17.05
N SER A 91 -10.59 17.38 16.74
CA SER A 91 -10.06 16.08 17.14
C SER A 91 -9.46 15.37 15.93
N VAL A 92 -8.23 14.85 16.07
CA VAL A 92 -7.56 14.04 15.05
C VAL A 92 -7.17 12.71 15.67
N VAL A 93 -7.76 11.61 15.22
CA VAL A 93 -7.44 10.25 15.66
C VAL A 93 -6.83 9.48 14.49
N THR A 94 -5.63 8.94 14.68
CA THR A 94 -4.88 8.18 13.68
C THR A 94 -4.72 6.75 14.17
N ALA A 95 -5.33 5.82 13.44
CA ALA A 95 -5.25 4.38 13.67
C ALA A 95 -4.21 3.78 12.74
N TYR A 96 -3.17 3.16 13.30
CA TYR A 96 -2.15 2.40 12.56
C TYR A 96 -2.52 0.92 12.57
N LEU A 97 -2.61 0.33 11.38
CA LEU A 97 -2.93 -1.08 11.19
C LEU A 97 -1.67 -1.94 11.03
N GLY A 98 -1.83 -3.25 11.16
CA GLY A 98 -0.79 -4.23 10.91
C GLY A 98 -0.38 -4.30 9.44
N GLN A 99 0.85 -4.76 9.18
CA GLN A 99 1.33 -5.01 7.82
C GLN A 99 0.44 -6.06 7.14
N GLY A 100 -0.16 -5.70 6.00
CA GLY A 100 -1.08 -6.54 5.24
C GLY A 100 -2.56 -6.36 5.59
N ALA A 101 -2.91 -5.43 6.49
CA ALA A 101 -4.30 -5.04 6.70
C ALA A 101 -4.84 -4.32 5.45
N ASP A 102 -6.03 -4.73 5.01
CA ASP A 102 -6.75 -4.04 3.95
C ASP A 102 -7.43 -2.80 4.53
N VAL A 103 -7.18 -1.66 3.91
CA VAL A 103 -7.77 -0.37 4.32
C VAL A 103 -8.97 -0.02 3.43
N TYR A 104 -9.19 -0.77 2.35
CA TYR A 104 -10.31 -0.63 1.41
C TYR A 104 -11.36 -1.72 1.62
#